data_AF-A0A9E6K2N0-F1
#
_entry.id   AF-A0A9E6K2N0-F1
#
_cell.length_a   1.000
_cell.length_b   1.000
_cell.length_c   1.000
_cell.angle_alpha   90.00
_cell.angle_beta   90.00
_cell.angle_gamma   90.00
#
_symmetry.space_group_name_H-M   'P 1'
#
loop_
_entity.id
_entity.type
_entity.pdbx_description
1 polymer ?
#
loop_
_entity_poly.entity_id
_entity_poly.type
_entity_poly.pdbx_seq_one_letter_code
_entity_poly.pdbx_strand_id
1 'polypeptide(L)'
;MVNKLAAGVALLGALQSNPQGAEAEVLDPKVVRVTEQVSRLSTNVATHGALLALNDEIKKGEKGDFRPKDVKEIDGKVANITEDFFINLEDNYGIKLNPKQESSVASRIENVLKGVEIGNLERGLRLVRIPEDQIKSIIAEFQKKIPSFRKYLDQKGQEIVIAYRDITEEEAKIDKRLQELEAEKERLQKEIASYKEKLVDDKAKLADDKAKLADDKAKLADDKAKLAELGDLHNVLQETQKILQGLILQEEQLKKEKQDLKRQQGPMRV
;
A
#
# COMPACT_ATOMS: atom_id res chain seq x y z
N MET A 1 24.95 -11.70 -39.93
CA MET A 1 24.48 -10.79 -41.00
C MET A 1 25.56 -10.34 -42.00
N VAL A 2 26.85 -10.67 -41.82
CA VAL A 2 27.91 -10.27 -42.77
C VAL A 2 28.15 -11.30 -43.91
N ASN A 3 27.70 -12.55 -43.80
CA ASN A 3 27.89 -13.57 -44.85
C ASN A 3 26.76 -13.67 -45.91
N LYS A 4 25.71 -12.84 -45.83
CA LYS A 4 24.63 -12.82 -46.84
C LYS A 4 24.75 -11.69 -47.88
N LEU A 5 25.56 -10.65 -47.62
CA LEU A 5 25.89 -9.63 -48.62
C LEU A 5 26.98 -10.10 -49.62
N ALA A 6 27.86 -11.03 -49.21
CA ALA A 6 28.93 -11.54 -50.08
C ALA A 6 28.43 -12.47 -51.20
N ALA A 7 27.28 -13.14 -51.02
CA ALA A 7 26.69 -14.01 -52.06
C ALA A 7 25.90 -13.22 -53.13
N GLY A 8 25.41 -12.02 -52.81
CA GLY A 8 24.67 -11.17 -53.74
C GLY A 8 25.55 -10.41 -54.74
N VAL A 9 26.77 -10.05 -54.35
CA VAL A 9 27.73 -9.35 -55.22
C VAL A 9 28.41 -10.32 -56.22
N ALA A 10 28.55 -11.60 -55.85
CA ALA A 10 29.14 -12.62 -56.73
C ALA A 10 28.22 -13.06 -57.89
N LEU A 11 26.89 -12.91 -57.76
CA LEU A 11 25.95 -13.30 -58.83
C LEU A 11 25.76 -12.20 -59.89
N LEU A 12 25.99 -10.92 -59.52
CA LEU A 12 25.94 -9.79 -60.46
C LEU A 12 27.19 -9.69 -61.34
N GLY A 13 28.33 -10.23 -60.89
CA GLY A 13 29.56 -10.30 -61.70
C GLY A 13 29.54 -11.37 -62.80
N ALA A 14 28.67 -12.39 -62.68
CA ALA A 14 28.63 -13.52 -63.62
C ALA A 14 27.73 -13.28 -64.86
N LEU A 15 26.93 -12.20 -64.89
CA LEU A 15 26.04 -11.86 -66.01
C LEU A 15 26.61 -10.78 -66.95
N GLN A 16 27.79 -10.25 -66.66
CA GLN A 16 28.48 -9.27 -67.53
C GLN A 16 29.66 -9.85 -68.33
N SER A 17 29.94 -11.15 -68.24
CA SER A 17 31.02 -11.81 -68.97
C SER A 17 30.54 -13.07 -69.67
N ASN A 18 30.02 -12.95 -70.89
CA ASN A 18 30.73 -13.34 -72.10
C ASN A 18 29.78 -13.28 -73.31
N PRO A 19 30.19 -12.67 -74.43
CA PRO A 19 29.39 -12.48 -75.63
C PRO A 19 29.57 -13.64 -76.61
N GLN A 20 28.81 -13.60 -77.72
CA GLN A 20 28.80 -14.49 -78.91
C GLN A 20 27.63 -15.49 -78.91
N GLY A 21 26.62 -15.38 -79.76
CA GLY A 21 26.31 -14.40 -80.79
C GLY A 21 24.94 -14.73 -81.40
N ALA A 22 24.08 -13.73 -81.44
CA ALA A 22 22.97 -13.57 -82.39
C ALA A 22 22.51 -12.13 -82.22
N GLU A 23 22.18 -11.50 -83.35
CA GLU A 23 22.16 -10.06 -83.54
C GLU A 23 21.26 -9.33 -82.55
N ALA A 24 21.82 -8.24 -82.01
CA ALA A 24 21.15 -7.31 -81.14
C ALA A 24 20.07 -6.56 -81.92
N GLU A 25 18.82 -6.97 -81.74
CA GLU A 25 17.73 -6.02 -81.88
C GLU A 25 17.87 -5.06 -80.69
N VAL A 26 18.25 -3.81 -80.98
CA VAL A 26 18.39 -2.75 -79.99
C VAL A 26 17.02 -2.48 -79.41
N LEU A 27 16.67 -3.24 -78.37
CA LEU A 27 15.48 -2.99 -77.57
C LEU A 27 15.60 -1.57 -77.02
N ASP A 28 14.55 -0.78 -77.25
CA ASP A 28 14.40 0.58 -76.74
C ASP A 28 14.88 0.62 -75.27
N PRO A 29 15.73 1.57 -74.87
CA PRO A 29 16.16 1.75 -73.48
C PRO A 29 15.01 1.76 -72.47
N LYS A 30 13.77 2.08 -72.90
CA LYS A 30 12.55 1.92 -72.11
C LYS A 30 12.16 0.46 -71.88
N VAL A 31 12.29 -0.43 -72.87
CA VAL A 31 11.98 -1.86 -72.75
C VAL A 31 13.01 -2.61 -71.90
N VAL A 32 14.29 -2.24 -71.98
CA VAL A 32 15.33 -2.79 -71.09
C VAL A 32 15.09 -2.34 -69.64
N ARG A 33 14.73 -1.06 -69.42
CA ARG A 33 14.32 -0.56 -68.10
C ARG A 33 13.06 -1.23 -67.57
N VAL A 34 12.07 -1.53 -68.42
CA VAL A 34 10.84 -2.24 -68.02
C VAL A 34 11.14 -3.69 -67.66
N THR A 35 11.98 -4.40 -68.43
CA THR A 35 12.35 -5.80 -68.11
C THR A 35 13.18 -5.91 -66.83
N GLU A 36 14.05 -4.94 -66.57
CA GLU A 36 14.85 -4.85 -65.35
C GLU A 36 14.02 -4.35 -64.14
N GLN A 37 13.06 -3.45 -64.34
CA GLN A 37 12.09 -3.06 -63.32
C GLN A 37 11.13 -4.20 -62.98
N VAL A 38 10.60 -4.94 -63.96
CA VAL A 38 9.73 -6.12 -63.75
C VAL A 38 10.48 -7.22 -63.02
N SER A 39 11.78 -7.43 -63.32
CA SER A 39 12.62 -8.37 -62.55
C SER A 39 12.85 -7.90 -61.11
N ARG A 40 13.05 -6.59 -60.88
CA ARG A 40 13.17 -6.01 -59.53
C ARG A 40 11.85 -5.96 -58.76
N LEU A 41 10.70 -5.83 -59.44
CA LEU A 41 9.36 -5.78 -58.85
C LEU A 41 8.79 -7.15 -58.54
N SER A 42 9.09 -8.15 -59.38
CA SER A 42 8.83 -9.57 -59.11
C SER A 42 9.44 -10.02 -57.77
N THR A 43 10.52 -9.37 -57.33
CA THR A 43 11.18 -9.70 -56.06
C THR A 43 10.70 -8.92 -54.83
N ASN A 44 9.98 -7.79 -54.93
CA ASN A 44 10.09 -6.83 -53.81
C ASN A 44 8.87 -6.15 -53.17
N VAL A 45 7.61 -6.27 -53.60
CA VAL A 45 6.55 -5.66 -52.74
C VAL A 45 5.25 -6.46 -52.68
N ALA A 46 4.65 -6.83 -53.81
CA ALA A 46 3.36 -7.55 -53.77
C ALA A 46 3.50 -9.02 -53.33
N THR A 47 4.49 -9.73 -53.89
CA THR A 47 4.83 -11.10 -53.47
C THR A 47 5.42 -11.15 -52.07
N HIS A 48 6.17 -10.13 -51.63
CA HIS A 48 6.72 -10.09 -50.28
C HIS A 48 5.62 -9.84 -49.22
N GLY A 49 4.64 -8.99 -49.51
CA GLY A 49 3.46 -8.78 -48.66
C GLY A 49 2.57 -10.03 -48.59
N ALA A 50 2.29 -10.67 -49.72
CA ALA A 50 1.53 -11.91 -49.76
C ALA A 50 2.26 -13.07 -49.08
N LEU A 51 3.58 -13.22 -49.27
CA LEU A 51 4.41 -14.25 -48.61
C LEU A 51 4.56 -14.00 -47.10
N LEU A 52 4.61 -12.74 -46.65
CA LEU A 52 4.62 -12.40 -45.22
C LEU A 52 3.26 -12.69 -44.58
N ALA A 53 2.15 -12.36 -45.25
CA ALA A 53 0.80 -12.70 -44.79
C ALA A 53 0.60 -14.22 -44.70
N LEU A 54 1.10 -14.98 -45.69
CA LEU A 54 1.08 -16.44 -45.68
C LEU A 54 1.93 -17.01 -44.52
N ASN A 55 3.11 -16.43 -44.27
CA ASN A 55 4.01 -16.84 -43.20
C ASN A 55 3.47 -16.53 -41.79
N ASP A 56 2.69 -15.46 -41.63
CA ASP A 56 2.05 -15.11 -40.36
C ASP A 56 0.76 -15.92 -40.09
N GLU A 57 0.05 -16.36 -41.13
CA GLU A 57 -1.07 -17.31 -41.00
C GLU A 57 -0.59 -18.75 -40.73
N ILE A 58 0.49 -19.20 -41.37
CA ILE A 58 1.09 -20.53 -41.10
C ILE A 58 1.55 -20.64 -39.64
N LYS A 59 2.05 -19.55 -39.04
CA LYS A 59 2.42 -19.53 -37.61
C LYS A 59 1.22 -19.58 -36.65
N LYS A 60 0.01 -19.22 -37.11
CA LYS A 60 -1.22 -19.29 -36.31
C LYS A 60 -1.88 -20.67 -36.39
N GLY A 61 -1.49 -21.52 -37.35
CA GLY A 61 -1.84 -22.93 -37.39
C GLY A 61 -1.10 -23.72 -36.30
N GLU A 62 -1.72 -23.86 -35.13
CA GLU A 62 -1.22 -24.73 -34.07
C GLU A 62 -1.09 -26.18 -34.53
N LYS A 63 0.05 -26.79 -34.18
CA LYS A 63 0.34 -28.24 -34.10
C LYS A 63 -0.79 -29.17 -34.56
N GLY A 64 -0.77 -29.58 -35.82
CA GLY A 64 -1.62 -30.64 -36.33
C GLY A 64 -1.10 -31.17 -37.65
N ASP A 65 -1.14 -32.50 -37.82
CA ASP A 65 -0.77 -33.19 -39.05
C ASP A 65 -1.37 -32.51 -40.28
N PHE A 66 -0.54 -32.19 -41.27
CA PHE A 66 -0.97 -31.63 -42.57
C PHE A 66 -2.09 -32.49 -43.15
N ARG A 67 -3.30 -31.94 -43.24
CA ARG A 67 -4.46 -32.64 -43.80
C ARG A 67 -4.59 -32.27 -45.27
N PRO A 68 -5.20 -33.14 -46.12
CA PRO A 68 -5.46 -32.84 -47.53
C PRO A 68 -6.28 -31.55 -47.78
N LYS A 69 -6.91 -30.97 -46.74
CA LYS A 69 -7.62 -29.69 -46.82
C LYS A 69 -6.65 -28.50 -46.93
N ASP A 70 -5.45 -28.61 -46.36
CA ASP A 70 -4.45 -27.54 -46.33
C ASP A 70 -3.81 -27.34 -47.71
N VAL A 71 -3.72 -28.41 -48.51
CA VAL A 71 -3.26 -28.36 -49.91
C VAL A 71 -4.24 -27.58 -50.80
N LYS A 72 -5.55 -27.74 -50.60
CA LYS A 72 -6.57 -26.97 -51.33
C LYS A 72 -6.55 -25.50 -50.97
N GLU A 73 -6.21 -25.17 -49.73
CA GLU A 73 -6.06 -23.79 -49.29
C GLU A 73 -4.82 -23.14 -49.93
N ILE A 74 -3.72 -23.88 -50.05
CA ILE A 74 -2.51 -23.44 -50.76
C ILE A 74 -2.78 -23.24 -52.26
N ASP A 75 -3.47 -24.18 -52.92
CA ASP A 75 -3.84 -24.03 -54.34
C ASP A 75 -4.70 -22.77 -54.56
N GLY A 76 -5.62 -22.46 -53.64
CA GLY A 76 -6.42 -21.23 -53.67
C GLY A 76 -5.58 -19.96 -53.47
N LYS A 77 -4.61 -19.97 -52.55
CA LYS A 77 -3.71 -18.82 -52.32
C LYS A 77 -2.76 -18.59 -53.50
N VAL A 78 -2.24 -19.65 -54.13
CA VAL A 78 -1.42 -19.55 -55.34
C VAL A 78 -2.23 -18.98 -56.51
N ALA A 79 -3.49 -19.39 -56.66
CA ALA A 79 -4.37 -18.83 -57.69
C ALA A 79 -4.60 -17.32 -57.50
N ASN A 80 -4.91 -16.89 -56.27
CA ASN A 80 -5.12 -15.47 -55.96
C ASN A 80 -3.86 -14.62 -56.20
N ILE A 81 -2.68 -15.11 -55.78
CA ILE A 81 -1.40 -14.41 -56.03
C ILE A 81 -1.12 -14.30 -57.53
N THR A 82 -1.46 -15.33 -58.29
CA THR A 82 -1.28 -15.36 -59.74
C THR A 82 -2.22 -14.36 -60.43
N GLU A 83 -3.46 -14.28 -59.98
CA GLU A 83 -4.45 -13.31 -60.48
C GLU A 83 -4.06 -11.87 -60.15
N ASP A 84 -3.69 -11.59 -58.89
CA ASP A 84 -3.21 -10.28 -58.46
C ASP A 84 -1.95 -9.83 -59.22
N PHE A 85 -1.08 -10.77 -59.58
CA PHE A 85 0.12 -10.47 -60.38
C PHE A 85 -0.24 -9.99 -61.79
N PHE A 86 -1.23 -10.63 -62.45
CA PHE A 86 -1.67 -10.22 -63.78
C PHE A 86 -2.43 -8.90 -63.75
N ILE A 87 -3.30 -8.70 -62.75
CA ILE A 87 -4.01 -7.42 -62.55
C ILE A 87 -3.01 -6.29 -62.35
N ASN A 88 -2.00 -6.48 -61.49
CA ASN A 88 -0.98 -5.45 -61.27
C ASN A 88 -0.09 -5.18 -62.50
N LEU A 89 0.16 -6.18 -63.35
CA LEU A 89 0.92 -6.00 -64.59
C LEU A 89 0.15 -5.12 -65.59
N GLU A 90 -1.16 -5.33 -65.70
CA GLU A 90 -2.01 -4.52 -66.56
C GLU A 90 -2.19 -3.11 -65.99
N ASP A 91 -2.53 -2.99 -64.70
CA ASP A 91 -2.89 -1.70 -64.09
C ASP A 91 -1.68 -0.76 -63.93
N ASN A 92 -0.52 -1.29 -63.52
CA ASN A 92 0.64 -0.43 -63.21
C ASN A 92 1.61 -0.26 -64.37
N TYR A 93 1.61 -1.20 -65.33
CA TYR A 93 2.58 -1.20 -66.43
C TYR A 93 1.94 -1.21 -67.82
N GLY A 94 0.60 -1.31 -67.91
CA GLY A 94 -0.13 -1.35 -69.18
C GLY A 94 0.13 -2.62 -70.01
N ILE A 95 0.69 -3.66 -69.39
CA ILE A 95 1.09 -4.90 -70.09
C ILE A 95 -0.06 -5.89 -69.99
N LYS A 96 -0.83 -6.01 -71.07
CA LYS A 96 -1.86 -7.05 -71.22
C LYS A 96 -1.27 -8.27 -71.94
N LEU A 97 -1.17 -9.38 -71.23
CA LEU A 97 -0.70 -10.65 -71.80
C LEU A 97 -1.83 -11.32 -72.57
N ASN A 98 -1.49 -12.11 -73.60
CA ASN A 98 -2.49 -12.98 -74.23
C ASN A 98 -2.70 -14.26 -73.40
N PRO A 99 -3.81 -14.99 -73.57
CA PRO A 99 -4.12 -16.16 -72.73
C PRO A 99 -3.06 -17.27 -72.73
N LYS A 100 -2.30 -17.42 -73.82
CA LYS A 100 -1.20 -18.40 -73.88
C LYS A 100 -0.01 -17.95 -73.03
N GLN A 101 0.28 -16.64 -73.01
CA GLN A 101 1.32 -16.05 -72.18
C GLN A 101 0.92 -16.07 -70.70
N GLU A 102 -0.34 -15.74 -70.38
CA GLU A 102 -0.86 -15.83 -69.01
C GLU A 102 -0.77 -17.26 -68.47
N SER A 103 -1.24 -18.24 -69.25
CA SER A 103 -1.14 -19.66 -68.85
C SER A 103 0.31 -20.10 -68.63
N SER A 104 1.25 -19.70 -69.50
CA SER A 104 2.66 -20.04 -69.33
C SER A 104 3.31 -19.37 -68.11
N VAL A 105 2.93 -18.13 -67.80
CA VAL A 105 3.44 -17.40 -66.64
C VAL A 105 2.82 -17.96 -65.35
N ALA A 106 1.52 -18.24 -65.35
CA ALA A 106 0.80 -18.88 -64.25
C ALA A 106 1.42 -20.22 -63.88
N SER A 107 1.65 -21.11 -64.85
CA SER A 107 2.29 -22.41 -64.58
C SER A 107 3.73 -22.27 -64.07
N ARG A 108 4.47 -21.22 -64.47
CA ARG A 108 5.82 -20.96 -63.94
C ARG A 108 5.77 -20.45 -62.51
N ILE A 109 4.84 -19.54 -62.19
CA ILE A 109 4.59 -19.05 -60.83
C ILE A 109 4.19 -20.20 -59.92
N GLU A 110 3.25 -21.03 -60.36
CA GLU A 110 2.79 -22.21 -59.62
C GLU A 110 3.92 -23.20 -59.34
N ASN A 111 4.75 -23.51 -60.35
CA ASN A 111 5.88 -24.43 -60.17
C ASN A 111 6.95 -23.87 -59.22
N VAL A 112 7.21 -22.56 -59.25
CA VAL A 112 8.18 -21.92 -58.34
C VAL A 112 7.65 -21.89 -56.91
N LEU A 113 6.37 -21.53 -56.71
CA LEU A 113 5.76 -21.47 -55.39
C LEU A 113 5.66 -22.86 -54.76
N LYS A 114 5.18 -23.87 -55.50
CA LYS A 114 5.12 -25.26 -55.03
C LYS A 114 6.51 -25.84 -54.74
N GLY A 115 7.52 -25.55 -55.55
CA GLY A 115 8.90 -26.00 -55.34
C GLY A 115 9.59 -25.37 -54.11
N VAL A 116 9.31 -24.09 -53.83
CA VAL A 116 9.87 -23.36 -52.68
C VAL A 116 9.19 -23.74 -51.37
N GLU A 117 7.87 -23.95 -51.37
CA GLU A 117 7.12 -24.32 -50.16
C GLU A 117 7.42 -25.75 -49.70
N ILE A 118 7.42 -26.73 -50.60
CA ILE A 118 7.72 -28.13 -50.25
C ILE A 118 9.15 -28.26 -49.73
N GLY A 119 10.12 -27.62 -50.39
CA GLY A 119 11.53 -27.67 -49.99
C GLY A 119 11.84 -26.93 -48.68
N ASN A 120 11.02 -25.95 -48.28
CA ASN A 120 11.19 -25.21 -47.02
C ASN A 120 10.43 -25.84 -45.86
N LEU A 121 9.26 -26.43 -46.11
CA LEU A 121 8.51 -27.22 -45.11
C LEU A 121 9.31 -28.47 -44.72
N GLU A 122 9.88 -29.20 -45.66
CA GLU A 122 10.71 -30.38 -45.35
C GLU A 122 12.00 -30.01 -44.59
N ARG A 123 12.64 -28.89 -44.94
CA ARG A 123 13.84 -28.42 -44.23
C ARG A 123 13.51 -27.88 -42.83
N GLY A 124 12.37 -27.19 -42.67
CA GLY A 124 11.88 -26.74 -41.37
C GLY A 124 11.50 -27.90 -40.44
N LEU A 125 10.81 -28.92 -40.97
CA LEU A 125 10.40 -30.11 -40.21
C LEU A 125 11.59 -30.98 -39.78
N ARG A 126 12.66 -31.07 -40.60
CA ARG A 126 13.89 -31.80 -40.22
C ARG A 126 14.72 -31.10 -39.15
N LEU A 127 14.63 -29.77 -39.02
CA LEU A 127 15.36 -29.00 -38.01
C LEU A 127 14.69 -29.00 -36.62
N VAL A 128 13.40 -29.38 -36.52
CA VAL A 128 12.61 -29.34 -35.28
C VAL A 128 12.30 -30.75 -34.73
N ARG A 129 12.69 -31.82 -35.43
CA ARG A 129 12.46 -33.19 -34.96
C ARG A 129 13.42 -33.54 -33.82
N ILE A 130 13.05 -33.16 -32.60
CA ILE A 130 13.69 -33.64 -31.37
C ILE A 130 13.58 -35.18 -31.40
N PRO A 131 14.69 -35.92 -31.33
CA PRO A 131 14.67 -37.38 -31.29
C PRO A 131 13.76 -37.86 -30.16
N GLU A 132 12.94 -38.87 -30.43
CA GLU A 132 11.99 -39.43 -29.46
C GLU A 132 12.67 -39.84 -28.15
N ASP A 133 13.92 -40.29 -28.23
CA ASP A 133 14.75 -40.64 -27.07
C ASP A 133 15.12 -39.43 -26.21
N GLN A 134 15.33 -38.26 -26.80
CA GLN A 134 15.54 -37.02 -26.03
C GLN A 134 14.27 -36.61 -25.31
N ILE A 135 13.10 -36.76 -25.93
CA ILE A 135 11.80 -36.49 -25.29
C ILE A 135 11.57 -37.46 -24.11
N LYS A 136 11.84 -38.76 -24.30
CA LYS A 136 11.74 -39.77 -23.24
C LYS A 136 12.71 -39.51 -22.09
N SER A 137 13.94 -39.10 -22.40
CA SER A 137 14.95 -38.73 -21.39
C SER A 137 14.48 -37.54 -20.54
N ILE A 138 13.98 -36.49 -21.19
CA ILE A 138 13.43 -35.31 -20.50
C ILE A 138 12.24 -35.70 -19.60
N ILE A 139 11.30 -36.51 -20.11
CA ILE A 139 10.15 -36.98 -19.33
C ILE A 139 10.61 -37.79 -18.10
N ALA A 140 11.58 -38.69 -18.26
CA ALA A 140 12.11 -39.50 -17.16
C ALA A 140 12.81 -38.64 -16.10
N GLU A 141 13.56 -37.61 -16.49
CA GLU A 141 14.18 -36.66 -15.56
C GLU A 141 13.14 -35.85 -14.78
N PHE A 142 12.07 -35.38 -15.44
CA PHE A 142 10.98 -34.69 -14.76
C PHE A 142 10.23 -35.62 -13.80
N GLN A 143 9.91 -36.83 -14.23
CA GLN A 143 9.23 -37.83 -13.40
C GLN A 143 10.02 -38.17 -12.13
N LYS A 144 11.36 -38.21 -12.20
CA LYS A 144 12.23 -38.39 -11.02
C LYS A 144 12.15 -37.25 -10.01
N LYS A 145 11.90 -36.01 -10.45
CA LYS A 145 11.83 -34.82 -9.58
C LYS A 145 10.45 -34.61 -8.96
N ILE A 146 9.37 -35.14 -9.55
CA ILE A 146 8.00 -34.96 -9.03
C ILE A 146 7.85 -35.43 -7.56
N PRO A 147 8.36 -36.60 -7.14
CA PRO A 147 8.21 -37.05 -5.75
C PRO A 147 8.90 -36.14 -4.73
N SER A 148 10.08 -35.60 -5.05
CA SER A 148 10.77 -34.68 -4.14
C SER A 148 10.05 -33.34 -4.01
N PHE A 149 9.46 -32.83 -5.09
CA PHE A 149 8.59 -31.65 -5.03
C PHE A 149 7.33 -31.89 -4.20
N ARG A 150 6.66 -33.05 -4.37
CA ARG A 150 5.49 -33.40 -3.56
C ARG A 150 5.84 -33.44 -2.07
N LYS A 151 6.92 -34.14 -1.70
CA LYS A 151 7.39 -34.22 -0.32
C LYS A 151 7.70 -32.84 0.28
N TYR A 152 8.31 -31.95 -0.51
CA TYR A 152 8.58 -30.57 -0.08
C TYR A 152 7.29 -29.78 0.17
N LEU A 153 6.32 -29.87 -0.74
CA LEU A 153 5.03 -29.18 -0.60
C LEU A 153 4.24 -29.72 0.61
N ASP A 154 4.24 -31.03 0.83
CA ASP A 154 3.57 -31.64 1.98
C ASP A 154 4.19 -31.15 3.30
N GLN A 155 5.53 -31.13 3.38
CA GLN A 155 6.23 -30.63 4.54
C GLN A 155 5.90 -29.14 4.79
N LYS A 156 5.96 -28.31 3.75
CA LYS A 156 5.62 -26.88 3.89
C LYS A 156 4.16 -26.65 4.23
N GLY A 157 3.24 -27.47 3.71
CA GLY A 157 1.84 -27.44 4.11
C GLY A 157 1.66 -27.73 5.61
N GLN A 158 2.35 -28.74 6.14
CA GLN A 158 2.30 -29.08 7.56
C GLN A 158 2.88 -27.96 8.46
N GLU A 159 4.02 -27.38 8.08
CA GLU A 159 4.62 -26.25 8.81
C GLU A 159 3.65 -25.05 8.88
N ILE A 160 2.97 -24.73 7.78
CA ILE A 160 1.97 -23.65 7.72
C ILE A 160 0.76 -23.95 8.62
N VAL A 161 0.24 -25.19 8.59
CA VAL A 161 -0.92 -25.58 9.40
C VAL A 161 -0.60 -25.48 10.90
N ILE A 162 0.59 -25.91 11.32
CA ILE A 162 1.02 -25.80 12.72
C ILE A 162 1.15 -24.32 13.10
N ALA A 163 1.83 -23.51 12.29
CA ALA A 163 2.00 -22.09 12.56
C ALA A 163 0.64 -21.35 12.66
N TYR A 164 -0.30 -21.68 11.78
CA TYR A 164 -1.64 -21.08 11.81
C TYR A 164 -2.40 -21.44 13.10
N ARG A 165 -2.32 -22.70 13.55
CA ARG A 165 -2.93 -23.12 14.81
C ARG A 165 -2.32 -22.39 16.00
N ASP A 166 -0.99 -22.30 16.06
CA ASP A 166 -0.29 -21.65 17.16
C ASP A 166 -0.63 -20.15 17.22
N ILE A 167 -0.73 -19.47 16.06
CA ILE A 167 -1.20 -18.07 15.98
C ILE A 167 -2.63 -17.95 16.48
N THR A 168 -3.53 -18.84 16.08
CA THR A 168 -4.94 -18.82 16.51
C THR A 168 -5.06 -18.99 18.04
N GLU A 169 -4.23 -19.86 18.63
CA GLU A 169 -4.19 -20.06 20.08
C GLU A 169 -3.65 -18.81 20.81
N GLU A 170 -2.65 -18.12 20.26
CA GLU A 170 -2.15 -16.87 20.81
C GLU A 170 -3.16 -15.73 20.67
N GLU A 171 -3.89 -15.63 19.56
CA GLU A 171 -4.98 -14.67 19.38
C GLU A 171 -6.05 -14.86 20.47
N ALA A 172 -6.47 -16.10 20.74
CA ALA A 172 -7.44 -16.39 21.79
C ALA A 172 -6.93 -16.02 23.20
N LYS A 173 -5.62 -16.18 23.46
CA LYS A 173 -5.01 -15.73 24.72
C LYS A 173 -4.99 -14.20 24.83
N ILE A 174 -4.69 -13.51 23.74
CA ILE A 174 -4.70 -12.04 23.69
C ILE A 174 -6.11 -11.51 23.95
N ASP A 175 -7.13 -12.08 23.29
CA ASP A 175 -8.53 -11.69 23.49
C ASP A 175 -8.98 -11.85 24.95
N LYS A 176 -8.60 -12.97 25.59
CA LYS A 176 -8.88 -13.17 27.01
C LYS A 176 -8.22 -12.11 27.90
N ARG A 177 -6.94 -11.77 27.63
CA ARG A 177 -6.23 -10.73 28.39
C ARG A 177 -6.82 -9.34 28.17
N LEU A 178 -7.31 -9.05 26.96
CA LEU A 178 -8.02 -7.80 26.66
C LEU A 178 -9.30 -7.68 27.49
N GLN A 179 -10.11 -8.74 27.57
CA GLN A 179 -11.31 -8.76 28.41
C GLN A 179 -11.00 -8.56 29.90
N GLU A 180 -9.93 -9.21 30.40
CA GLU A 180 -9.48 -9.03 31.79
C GLU A 180 -9.05 -7.59 32.08
N LEU A 181 -8.29 -6.97 31.17
CA LEU A 181 -7.86 -5.57 31.28
C LEU A 181 -9.03 -4.58 31.20
N GLU A 182 -10.03 -4.85 30.36
CA GLU A 182 -11.24 -4.04 30.28
C GLU A 182 -12.04 -4.10 31.60
N ALA A 183 -12.20 -5.29 32.17
CA ALA A 183 -12.85 -5.46 33.47
C ALA A 183 -12.07 -4.77 34.61
N GLU A 184 -10.74 -4.85 34.60
CA GLU A 184 -9.89 -4.16 35.58
C GLU A 184 -10.01 -2.64 35.45
N LYS A 185 -10.01 -2.12 34.22
CA LYS A 185 -10.22 -0.69 33.94
C LYS A 185 -11.56 -0.21 34.49
N GLU A 186 -12.65 -0.95 34.27
CA GLU A 186 -13.97 -0.58 34.83
C GLU A 186 -13.97 -0.61 36.35
N ARG A 187 -13.32 -1.60 36.97
CA ARG A 187 -13.19 -1.68 38.43
C ARG A 187 -12.45 -0.47 38.99
N LEU A 188 -11.30 -0.10 38.40
CA LEU A 188 -10.53 1.06 38.83
C LEU A 188 -11.30 2.37 38.64
N GLN A 189 -12.07 2.50 37.56
CA GLN A 189 -12.93 3.67 37.37
C GLN A 189 -13.98 3.82 38.47
N LYS A 190 -14.62 2.72 38.87
CA LYS A 190 -15.57 2.71 40.00
C LYS A 190 -14.89 3.07 41.32
N GLU A 191 -13.68 2.56 41.55
CA GLU A 191 -12.92 2.85 42.76
C GLU A 191 -12.51 4.33 42.84
N ILE A 192 -12.05 4.90 41.72
CA ILE A 192 -11.75 6.33 41.60
C ILE A 192 -12.99 7.19 41.86
N ALA A 193 -14.16 6.80 41.35
CA ALA A 193 -15.41 7.51 41.61
C ALA A 193 -15.74 7.51 43.12
N SER A 194 -15.65 6.35 43.77
CA SER A 194 -15.85 6.23 45.24
C SER A 194 -14.86 7.08 46.03
N TYR A 195 -13.57 7.12 45.66
CA TYR A 195 -12.61 7.99 46.34
C TYR A 195 -12.90 9.48 46.13
N LYS A 196 -13.40 9.87 44.95
CA LYS A 196 -13.82 11.26 44.71
C LYS A 196 -14.98 11.66 45.60
N GLU A 197 -15.98 10.79 45.77
CA GLU A 197 -17.10 11.05 46.68
C GLU A 197 -16.63 11.20 48.13
N LYS A 198 -15.81 10.27 48.63
CA LYS A 198 -15.22 10.36 49.97
C LYS A 198 -14.43 11.65 50.18
N LEU A 199 -13.67 12.09 49.17
CA LEU A 199 -12.91 13.34 49.24
C LEU A 199 -13.82 14.58 49.34
N VAL A 200 -14.99 14.56 48.69
CA VAL A 200 -15.98 15.63 48.80
C VAL A 200 -16.55 15.67 50.22
N ASP A 201 -16.92 14.51 50.77
CA ASP A 201 -17.44 14.41 52.14
C ASP A 201 -16.42 14.88 53.19
N ASP A 202 -15.16 14.47 53.05
CA ASP A 202 -14.10 14.86 53.97
C ASP A 202 -13.83 16.38 53.88
N LYS A 203 -13.91 16.98 52.70
CA LYS A 203 -13.83 18.43 52.53
C LYS A 203 -14.98 19.17 53.22
N ALA A 204 -16.20 18.63 53.14
CA ALA A 204 -17.36 19.20 53.81
C ALA A 204 -17.19 19.16 55.34
N LYS A 205 -16.79 18.01 55.89
CA LYS A 205 -16.49 17.86 57.33
C LYS A 205 -15.41 18.83 57.80
N LEU A 206 -14.34 18.99 57.02
CA LEU A 206 -13.28 19.96 57.32
C LEU A 206 -13.76 21.41 57.33
N ALA A 207 -14.74 21.76 56.48
CA ALA A 207 -15.35 23.08 56.49
C ALA A 207 -16.20 23.30 57.74
N ASP A 208 -16.99 22.29 58.14
CA ASP A 208 -17.80 22.34 59.36
C ASP A 208 -16.94 22.46 60.62
N ASP A 209 -15.85 21.70 60.70
CA ASP A 209 -14.92 21.77 61.84
C ASP A 209 -14.22 23.12 61.92
N LYS A 210 -13.89 23.73 60.77
CA LYS A 210 -13.36 25.11 60.74
C LYS A 210 -14.38 26.12 61.23
N ALA A 211 -15.66 25.98 60.87
CA ALA A 211 -16.71 26.86 61.33
C ALA A 211 -16.90 26.75 62.86
N LYS A 212 -16.97 25.54 63.40
CA LYS A 212 -17.02 25.30 64.86
C LYS A 212 -15.84 25.92 65.59
N LEU A 213 -14.63 25.75 65.06
CA LEU A 213 -13.42 26.33 65.65
C LEU A 213 -13.42 27.87 65.61
N ALA A 214 -14.04 28.48 64.61
CA ALA A 214 -14.23 29.93 64.56
C ALA A 214 -15.24 30.40 65.63
N ASP A 215 -16.36 29.69 65.81
CA ASP A 215 -17.35 29.98 66.83
C ASP A 215 -16.77 29.86 68.25
N ASP A 216 -15.99 28.81 68.51
CA ASP A 216 -15.33 28.60 69.80
C ASP A 216 -14.31 29.70 70.09
N LYS A 217 -13.57 30.17 69.08
CA LYS A 217 -12.68 31.34 69.21
C LYS A 217 -13.45 32.61 69.55
N ALA A 218 -14.61 32.84 68.94
CA ALA A 218 -15.44 34.00 69.23
C ALA A 218 -15.96 33.96 70.68
N LYS A 219 -16.47 32.81 71.12
CA LYS A 219 -16.91 32.62 72.51
C LYS A 219 -15.77 32.87 73.51
N LEU A 220 -14.58 32.35 73.22
CA LEU A 220 -13.41 32.55 74.09
C LEU A 220 -12.99 34.02 74.16
N ALA A 221 -13.12 34.77 73.05
CA ALA A 221 -12.88 36.21 73.03
C ALA A 221 -13.91 36.96 73.89
N ASP A 222 -15.18 36.61 73.79
CA ASP A 222 -16.26 37.19 74.61
C ASP A 222 -16.06 36.91 76.10
N ASP A 223 -15.72 35.67 76.46
CA ASP A 223 -15.45 35.30 77.86
C ASP A 223 -14.22 36.03 78.41
N LYS A 224 -13.19 36.23 77.58
CA LYS A 224 -12.03 37.04 77.96
C LYS A 224 -12.40 38.50 78.20
N ALA A 225 -13.30 39.08 77.39
CA ALA A 225 -13.79 40.45 77.60
C ALA A 225 -14.57 40.57 78.90
N LYS A 226 -15.50 39.64 79.19
CA LYS A 226 -16.25 39.61 80.46
C LYS A 226 -15.33 39.47 81.68
N LEU A 227 -14.28 38.66 81.58
CA LEU A 227 -13.28 38.53 82.65
C LEU A 227 -12.52 39.84 82.90
N ALA A 228 -12.23 40.60 81.85
CA ALA A 228 -11.60 41.92 82.00
C ALA A 228 -12.53 42.90 82.72
N GLU A 229 -13.81 42.96 82.34
CA GLU A 229 -14.82 43.80 83.01
C GLU A 229 -14.98 43.45 84.50
N LEU A 230 -14.96 42.15 84.85
CA LEU A 230 -14.97 41.70 86.24
C LEU A 230 -13.71 42.13 87.00
N GLY A 231 -12.55 42.13 86.35
CA GLY A 231 -11.30 42.66 86.90
C GLY A 231 -11.39 44.16 87.21
N ASP A 232 -11.94 44.94 86.29
CA ASP A 232 -12.14 46.39 86.49
C ASP A 232 -13.12 46.65 87.63
N LEU A 233 -14.23 45.90 87.71
CA LEU A 233 -15.18 46.01 88.81
C LEU A 233 -14.54 45.65 90.16
N HIS A 234 -13.69 44.63 90.20
CA HIS A 234 -12.94 44.27 91.41
C HIS A 234 -12.03 45.42 91.88
N ASN A 235 -11.35 46.09 90.95
CA ASN A 235 -10.51 47.25 91.26
C ASN A 235 -11.33 48.41 91.84
N VAL A 236 -12.47 48.74 91.23
CA VAL A 236 -13.40 49.76 91.75
C VAL A 236 -13.88 49.40 93.15
N LEU A 237 -14.19 48.13 93.39
CA LEU A 237 -14.62 47.65 94.71
C LEU A 237 -13.53 47.85 95.77
N GLN A 238 -12.27 47.51 95.43
CA GLN A 238 -11.10 47.71 96.30
C GLN A 238 -10.86 49.19 96.61
N GLU A 239 -10.94 50.07 95.62
CA GLU A 239 -10.81 51.52 95.84
C GLU A 239 -11.92 52.07 96.73
N THR A 240 -13.17 51.67 96.48
CA THR A 240 -14.32 52.06 97.30
C THR A 240 -14.15 51.60 98.74
N GLN A 241 -13.64 50.39 98.95
CA GLN A 241 -13.38 49.85 100.29
C GLN A 241 -12.29 50.63 101.03
N LYS A 242 -11.22 51.06 100.34
CA LYS A 242 -10.18 51.94 100.91
C LYS A 242 -10.74 53.32 101.30
N ILE A 243 -11.56 53.92 100.44
CA ILE A 243 -12.21 55.21 100.74
C ILE A 243 -13.10 55.08 101.99
N LEU A 244 -13.89 54.01 102.08
CA LEU A 244 -14.78 53.77 103.21
C LEU A 244 -13.99 53.65 104.53
N GLN A 245 -12.87 52.91 104.53
CA GLN A 245 -11.98 52.81 105.69
C GLN A 245 -11.39 54.18 106.09
N GLY A 246 -10.99 54.99 105.11
CA GLY A 246 -10.51 56.36 105.35
C GLY A 246 -11.57 57.24 106.01
N LEU A 247 -12.82 57.18 105.53
CA LEU A 247 -13.94 57.94 106.10
C LEU A 247 -14.26 57.51 107.53
N ILE A 248 -14.22 56.20 107.83
CA ILE A 248 -14.42 55.69 109.20
C ILE A 248 -13.38 56.27 110.16
N LEU A 249 -12.10 56.27 109.77
CA LEU A 249 -11.03 56.85 110.59
C LEU A 249 -11.22 58.36 110.82
N GLN A 250 -11.64 59.09 109.79
CA GLN A 250 -11.92 60.53 109.90
C GLN A 250 -13.11 60.80 110.83
N GLU A 251 -14.17 59.99 110.76
CA GLU A 251 -15.32 60.07 111.68
C GLU A 251 -14.89 59.81 113.13
N GLU A 252 -14.03 58.83 113.37
CA GLU A 252 -13.47 58.56 114.71
C GLU A 252 -12.62 59.72 115.25
N GLN A 253 -11.80 60.36 114.39
CA GLN A 253 -11.04 61.55 114.77
C GLN A 253 -11.95 62.71 115.15
N LEU A 254 -12.96 63.01 114.31
CA LEU A 254 -13.95 64.06 114.60
C LEU A 254 -14.73 63.79 115.89
N LYS A 255 -15.06 62.53 116.18
CA LYS A 255 -15.69 62.15 117.47
C LYS A 255 -14.80 62.47 118.66
N LYS A 256 -13.49 62.16 118.57
CA LYS A 256 -12.51 62.51 119.62
C LYS A 256 -12.38 64.03 119.78
N GLU A 257 -12.19 64.76 118.70
CA GLU A 257 -12.06 66.22 118.71
C GLU A 257 -13.30 66.90 119.30
N LYS A 258 -14.50 66.43 118.93
CA LYS A 258 -15.77 66.90 119.49
C LYS A 258 -15.90 66.58 120.99
N GLN A 259 -15.35 65.46 121.45
CA GLN A 259 -15.32 65.10 122.88
C GLN A 259 -14.36 66.01 123.67
N ASP A 260 -13.21 66.35 123.09
CA ASP A 260 -12.24 67.26 123.71
C ASP A 260 -12.76 68.71 123.76
N LEU A 261 -13.44 69.18 122.70
CA LEU A 261 -14.15 70.47 122.72
C LEU A 261 -15.21 70.54 123.83
N LYS A 262 -15.98 69.46 124.05
CA LYS A 262 -16.92 69.40 125.18
C LYS A 262 -16.24 69.48 126.54
N ARG A 263 -15.02 68.93 126.68
CA ARG A 263 -14.23 69.04 127.92
C ARG A 263 -13.72 70.47 128.15
N GLN A 264 -13.40 71.21 127.07
CA GLN A 264 -12.99 72.61 127.15
C GLN A 264 -14.15 73.57 127.51
N GLN A 265 -15.41 73.19 127.24
CA GLN A 265 -16.61 73.94 127.61
C GLN A 265 -17.16 73.61 129.02
N GLY A 266 -16.32 73.10 129.93
CA GLY A 266 -16.71 72.84 131.33
C GLY A 266 -17.36 74.06 132.00
N PRO A 267 -18.26 73.84 132.98
CA PRO A 267 -19.22 74.85 133.43
C PRO A 267 -18.51 76.12 133.87
N MET A 268 -18.78 77.24 133.19
CA MET A 268 -18.48 78.55 133.73
C MET A 268 -19.13 78.63 135.11
N ARG A 269 -18.30 78.61 136.16
CA ARG A 269 -18.72 78.90 137.52
C ARG A 269 -19.31 80.31 137.52
N VAL A 270 -20.62 80.39 137.66
CA VAL A 270 -21.33 81.57 138.14
C VAL A 270 -21.33 81.50 139.66
#